data_AF-A0A0D6M137-F1
#
_entry.id   AF-A0A0D6M137-F1
#
_cell.length_a   1.000
_cell.length_b   1.000
_cell.length_c   1.000
_cell.angle_alpha   90.00
_cell.angle_beta   90.00
_cell.angle_gamma   90.00
#
_symmetry.space_group_name_H-M   'P 1'
#
loop_
_entity.id
_entity.type
_entity.pdbx_description
1 polymer ?
#
loop_
_entity_poly.entity_id
_entity_poly.type
_entity_poly.pdbx_seq_one_letter_code
_entity_poly.pdbx_strand_id
1 'polypeptide(L)'
;MYELKNMNPTVYKTLRLKYLPSSSRHLAPTAEPEVEKRLSMAWVHELFFEIVREKQHVFCDAKDTAPVLELKRIVEGVLKIPVTDQVLVRLLDDSTTNFQPLDDKKTLAESGFTVNNAKAQTPAMVALMLRGESTPIIDELSTPPPVPDAMRNEAHSQE
;
A
#
# COMPACT_ATOMS: atom_id res chain seq x y z
N MET A 1 6.24 -19.17 26.52
CA MET A 1 6.23 -17.70 26.41
C MET A 1 6.36 -17.34 24.92
N TYR A 2 5.29 -17.54 24.15
CA TYR A 2 5.30 -17.22 22.71
C TYR A 2 4.91 -15.75 22.51
N GLU A 3 5.58 -15.09 21.57
CA GLU A 3 5.64 -13.64 21.41
C GLU A 3 4.29 -12.98 21.14
N LEU A 4 3.80 -12.25 22.15
CA LEU A 4 2.67 -11.32 22.05
C LEU A 4 2.94 -10.12 21.11
N LYS A 5 4.15 -10.01 20.54
CA LYS A 5 4.61 -8.87 19.75
C LYS A 5 4.05 -8.84 18.32
N ASN A 6 3.49 -9.95 17.84
CA ASN A 6 3.01 -10.08 16.46
C ASN A 6 1.48 -10.13 16.34
N MET A 7 0.75 -9.80 17.40
CA MET A 7 -0.71 -9.92 17.44
C MET A 7 -1.42 -8.59 17.17
N ASN A 8 -2.51 -8.67 16.41
CA ASN A 8 -3.46 -7.58 16.20
C ASN A 8 -3.85 -6.91 17.54
N PRO A 9 -3.95 -5.56 17.59
CA PRO A 9 -4.01 -4.83 18.86
C PRO A 9 -5.34 -5.05 19.59
N THR A 10 -6.43 -5.28 18.84
CA THR A 10 -7.73 -5.68 19.40
C THR A 10 -7.64 -7.04 20.07
N VAL A 11 -6.89 -7.97 19.48
CA VAL A 11 -6.70 -9.33 20.02
C VAL A 11 -5.78 -9.30 21.23
N TYR A 12 -4.71 -8.51 21.23
CA TYR A 12 -3.84 -8.31 22.39
C TYR A 12 -4.61 -7.74 23.59
N LYS A 13 -5.40 -6.68 23.38
CA LYS A 13 -6.22 -6.05 24.43
C LYS A 13 -7.24 -7.04 25.00
N THR A 14 -7.88 -7.82 24.13
CA THR A 14 -8.87 -8.84 24.52
C THR A 14 -8.24 -10.01 25.30
N LEU A 15 -7.07 -10.50 24.87
CA LEU A 15 -6.38 -11.59 25.56
C LEU A 15 -5.83 -11.12 26.92
N ARG A 16 -5.26 -9.92 27.00
CA ARG A 16 -4.73 -9.39 28.27
C ARG A 16 -5.83 -9.24 29.34
N LEU A 17 -7.03 -8.84 28.95
CA LEU A 17 -8.20 -8.75 29.83
C LEU A 17 -8.76 -10.11 30.25
N LYS A 18 -8.67 -11.13 29.39
CA LYS A 18 -9.18 -12.48 29.67
C LYS A 18 -8.29 -13.30 30.61
N TYR A 19 -6.98 -13.08 30.60
CA TYR A 19 -6.01 -13.94 31.31
C TYR A 19 -5.41 -13.32 32.59
N LEU A 20 -5.88 -12.15 33.04
CA LEU A 20 -5.49 -11.58 34.33
C LEU A 20 -6.39 -12.09 35.47
N PRO A 21 -5.84 -12.49 36.63
CA PRO A 21 -6.63 -12.95 37.75
C PRO A 21 -7.55 -11.85 38.27
N SER A 22 -8.79 -12.22 38.62
CA SER A 22 -9.89 -11.31 38.97
C SER A 22 -9.54 -10.27 40.04
N SER A 23 -8.62 -10.59 40.95
CA SER A 23 -8.19 -9.74 42.06
C SER A 23 -7.21 -8.64 41.66
N SER A 24 -6.62 -8.71 40.45
CA SER A 24 -5.68 -7.70 39.92
C SER A 24 -6.35 -6.71 38.97
N ARG A 25 -7.66 -6.84 38.69
CA ARG A 25 -8.40 -5.93 37.80
C ARG A 25 -8.55 -4.51 38.34
N HIS A 26 -8.42 -4.32 39.65
CA HIS A 26 -8.50 -3.00 40.30
C HIS A 26 -7.13 -2.32 40.50
N LEU A 27 -6.04 -3.04 40.26
CA LEU A 27 -4.71 -2.48 40.08
C LEU A 27 -4.41 -2.48 38.57
N ALA A 28 -5.27 -1.85 37.79
CA ALA A 28 -4.88 -1.49 36.44
C ALA A 28 -3.73 -0.48 36.59
N PRO A 29 -2.50 -0.78 36.13
CA PRO A 29 -1.53 0.29 35.98
C PRO A 29 -2.21 1.30 35.05
N THR A 30 -2.33 2.55 35.50
CA THR A 30 -2.66 3.68 34.63
C THR A 30 -1.62 3.62 33.52
N ALA A 31 -1.97 2.99 32.41
CA ALA A 31 -1.05 2.84 31.29
C ALA A 31 -0.73 4.26 30.86
N GLU A 32 0.50 4.69 31.17
CA GLU A 32 0.93 6.02 30.81
C GLU A 32 0.70 6.20 29.31
N PRO A 33 0.15 7.33 28.84
CA PRO A 33 -0.13 7.56 27.42
C PRO A 33 1.11 7.33 26.55
N GLU A 34 2.31 7.42 27.14
CA GLU A 34 3.59 7.10 26.51
C GLU A 34 3.77 5.61 26.17
N VAL A 35 3.21 4.67 26.94
CA VAL A 35 3.26 3.21 26.65
C VAL A 35 2.26 2.83 25.57
N GLU A 36 1.05 3.39 25.59
CA GLU A 36 0.06 3.18 24.52
C GLU A 36 0.54 3.82 23.22
N LYS A 37 1.19 4.99 23.29
CA LYS A 37 1.89 5.64 22.18
C LYS A 37 3.12 4.84 21.72
N ARG A 38 3.84 4.16 22.61
CA ARG A 38 4.96 3.23 22.28
C ARG A 38 4.49 1.90 21.70
N LEU A 39 3.29 1.44 22.04
CA LEU A 39 2.65 0.26 21.46
C LEU A 39 1.94 0.59 20.14
N SER A 40 1.50 1.85 19.95
CA SER A 40 1.07 2.38 18.66
C SER A 40 2.24 2.85 17.79
N MET A 41 3.47 2.90 18.33
CA MET A 41 4.67 3.15 17.53
C MET A 41 4.98 1.92 16.68
N ALA A 42 4.58 2.07 15.42
CA ALA A 42 5.17 1.53 14.21
C ALA A 42 5.05 0.01 14.01
N TRP A 43 3.83 -0.46 13.72
CA TRP A 43 3.75 -1.48 12.67
C TRP A 43 4.17 -0.82 11.38
N VAL A 44 5.44 -1.04 11.03
CA VAL A 44 5.94 -0.75 9.70
C VAL A 44 5.35 -1.79 8.78
N HIS A 45 4.52 -1.34 7.84
CA HIS A 45 3.92 -2.21 6.84
C HIS A 45 4.71 -2.14 5.54
N GLU A 46 4.86 -3.29 4.89
CA GLU A 46 5.35 -3.34 3.52
C GLU A 46 4.19 -3.09 2.57
N LEU A 47 4.36 -2.11 1.69
CA LEU A 47 3.39 -1.70 0.67
C LEU A 47 3.96 -2.06 -0.70
N PHE A 48 3.09 -2.54 -1.59
CA PHE A 48 3.48 -3.01 -2.91
C PHE A 48 3.00 -2.03 -3.98
N PHE A 49 3.87 -1.72 -4.92
CA PHE A 49 3.66 -0.71 -5.95
C PHE A 49 3.92 -1.27 -7.34
N GLU A 50 3.15 -0.73 -8.28
CA GLU A 50 3.40 -0.85 -9.70
C GLU A 50 3.64 0.56 -10.25
N ILE A 51 4.90 0.87 -10.58
CA ILE A 51 5.27 2.16 -11.14
C ILE A 51 5.24 2.06 -12.66
N VAL A 52 4.38 2.85 -13.30
CA VAL A 52 4.05 2.71 -14.73
C VAL A 52 4.42 3.94 -15.55
N ARG A 53 4.96 3.72 -16.74
CA ARG A 53 5.19 4.75 -17.78
C ARG A 53 5.26 4.08 -19.15
N GLU A 54 4.51 4.60 -20.12
CA GLU A 54 4.38 4.01 -21.46
C GLU A 54 4.07 2.50 -21.33
N LYS A 55 4.96 1.64 -21.84
CA LYS A 55 4.86 0.16 -21.75
C LYS A 55 5.66 -0.43 -20.59
N GLN A 56 6.27 0.40 -19.74
CA GLN A 56 7.15 -0.04 -18.67
C GLN A 56 6.39 -0.13 -17.35
N HIS A 57 6.56 -1.25 -16.66
CA HIS A 57 5.96 -1.53 -15.36
C HIS A 57 7.06 -1.99 -14.39
N VAL A 58 7.31 -1.21 -13.34
CA VAL A 58 8.28 -1.53 -12.29
C VAL A 58 7.52 -1.94 -11.03
N PHE A 59 7.57 -3.23 -10.73
CA PHE A 59 7.04 -3.77 -9.48
C PHE A 59 8.08 -3.65 -8.37
N CYS A 60 7.70 -3.03 -7.27
CA CYS A 60 8.56 -2.88 -6.10
C CYS A 60 7.72 -2.81 -4.83
N ASP A 61 8.40 -2.97 -3.71
CA ASP A 61 7.84 -2.77 -2.39
C ASP A 61 8.64 -1.70 -1.63
N ALA A 62 7.97 -1.06 -0.68
CA ALA A 62 8.58 -0.11 0.23
C ALA A 62 7.78 -0.05 1.53
N LYS A 63 8.46 0.33 2.60
CA LYS A 63 7.81 0.52 3.91
C LYS A 63 6.84 1.69 3.86
N ASP A 64 5.70 1.60 4.51
CA ASP A 64 4.72 2.69 4.61
C ASP A 64 5.32 3.98 5.21
N THR A 65 6.31 3.84 6.08
CA THR A 65 7.10 4.95 6.66
C THR A 65 8.20 5.49 5.73
N ALA A 66 8.49 4.84 4.61
CA ALA A 66 9.49 5.32 3.65
C ALA A 66 9.02 6.62 2.99
N PRO A 67 9.92 7.57 2.69
CA PRO A 67 9.56 8.74 1.91
C PRO A 67 9.28 8.35 0.45
N VAL A 68 8.43 9.12 -0.24
CA VAL A 68 8.19 8.97 -1.69
C VAL A 68 9.50 9.02 -2.49
N LEU A 69 10.50 9.76 -2.00
CA LEU A 69 11.85 9.81 -2.59
C LEU A 69 12.49 8.41 -2.74
N GLU A 70 12.14 7.45 -1.89
CA GLU A 70 12.64 6.08 -1.99
C GLU A 70 12.14 5.37 -3.26
N LEU A 71 10.87 5.55 -3.62
CA LEU A 71 10.32 5.05 -4.89
C LEU A 71 11.05 5.66 -6.09
N LYS A 72 11.35 6.97 -6.05
CA LYS A 72 12.11 7.62 -7.13
C LYS A 72 13.51 7.04 -7.31
N ARG A 73 14.18 6.67 -6.21
CA ARG A 73 15.50 6.03 -6.26
C ARG A 73 15.43 4.61 -6.85
N ILE A 74 14.37 3.87 -6.56
CA ILE A 74 14.12 2.56 -7.20
C ILE A 74 13.96 2.75 -8.71
N VAL A 75 13.12 3.71 -9.13
CA VAL A 75 12.92 4.06 -10.54
C VAL A 75 14.25 4.46 -11.21
N GLU A 76 15.07 5.29 -10.56
CA GLU A 76 16.38 5.67 -11.08
C GLU A 76 17.30 4.45 -11.23
N GLY A 77 17.30 3.55 -10.24
CA GLY A 77 18.06 2.31 -10.29
C GLY A 77 17.67 1.39 -11.44
N VAL A 78 16.37 1.30 -11.75
CA VAL A 78 15.83 0.37 -12.77
C VAL A 78 15.80 1.01 -14.16
N LEU A 79 15.18 2.19 -14.30
CA LEU A 79 14.94 2.86 -15.58
C LEU A 79 16.04 3.86 -15.97
N LYS A 80 17.00 4.14 -15.07
CA LYS A 80 18.09 5.09 -15.30
C LYS A 80 17.63 6.52 -15.57
N ILE A 81 16.42 6.87 -15.13
CA ILE A 81 15.88 8.23 -15.17
C ILE A 81 16.31 8.93 -13.88
N PRO A 82 17.04 10.05 -13.93
CA PRO A 82 17.49 10.76 -12.72
C PRO A 82 16.32 11.12 -11.81
N VAL A 83 16.46 10.99 -10.49
CA VAL A 83 15.42 11.37 -9.52
C VAL A 83 14.87 12.78 -9.79
N THR A 84 15.74 13.69 -10.21
CA THR A 84 15.35 15.06 -10.55
C THR A 84 14.32 15.08 -11.66
N ASP A 85 14.40 14.24 -12.67
CA ASP A 85 13.53 14.33 -13.84
C ASP A 85 12.21 13.59 -13.66
N GLN A 86 11.99 12.98 -12.50
CA GLN A 86 10.80 12.20 -12.18
C GLN A 86 9.76 13.03 -11.43
N VAL A 87 8.50 12.89 -11.86
CA VAL A 87 7.31 13.32 -11.15
C VAL A 87 6.43 12.08 -10.94
N LEU A 88 6.40 11.57 -9.70
CA LEU A 88 5.52 10.45 -9.36
C LEU A 88 4.14 10.99 -9.02
N VAL A 89 3.11 10.38 -9.58
CA VAL A 89 1.72 10.75 -9.31
C VAL A 89 0.91 9.51 -8.95
N ARG A 90 0.00 9.67 -8.00
CA ARG A 90 -1.01 8.66 -7.69
C ARG A 90 -2.20 8.86 -8.61
N LEU A 91 -2.62 7.78 -9.28
CA LEU A 91 -3.89 7.76 -10.01
C LEU A 91 -5.03 7.54 -8.99
N LEU A 92 -6.08 8.35 -9.08
CA LEU A 92 -7.22 8.29 -8.16
C LEU A 92 -8.35 7.38 -8.69
N ASP A 93 -8.34 7.14 -9.99
CA ASP A 93 -9.18 6.19 -10.72
C ASP A 93 -8.35 5.58 -11.87
N ASP A 94 -9.00 4.83 -12.76
CA ASP A 94 -8.34 4.17 -13.90
C ASP A 94 -8.03 5.15 -15.06
N SER A 95 -8.18 6.47 -14.87
CA SER A 95 -7.91 7.50 -15.87
C SER A 95 -6.60 8.25 -15.64
N THR A 96 -5.94 8.67 -16.72
CA THR A 96 -4.76 9.55 -16.69
C THR A 96 -5.11 11.03 -16.45
N THR A 97 -6.39 11.37 -16.32
CA THR A 97 -6.83 12.76 -16.11
C THR A 97 -7.04 13.13 -14.64
N ASN A 98 -7.18 12.15 -13.75
CA ASN A 98 -7.46 12.36 -12.34
C ASN A 98 -6.33 11.79 -11.47
N PHE A 99 -5.32 12.61 -11.24
CA PHE A 99 -4.11 12.21 -10.53
C PHE A 99 -3.65 13.28 -9.54
N GLN A 100 -2.89 12.82 -8.54
CA GLN A 100 -2.31 13.66 -7.51
C GLN A 100 -0.78 13.50 -7.49
N PRO A 101 0.00 14.57 -7.72
CA PRO A 101 1.44 14.54 -7.54
C PRO A 101 1.83 14.20 -6.10
N LEU A 102 2.86 13.35 -5.97
CA LEU A 102 3.40 12.91 -4.69
C LEU A 102 4.54 13.85 -4.25
N ASP A 103 4.57 14.16 -2.95
CA ASP A 103 5.62 14.99 -2.36
C ASP A 103 6.76 14.09 -1.85
N ASP A 104 7.98 14.32 -2.36
CA ASP A 104 9.19 13.55 -2.04
C ASP A 104 9.49 13.44 -0.54
N LYS A 105 9.04 14.41 0.25
CA LYS A 105 9.27 14.47 1.70
C LYS A 105 8.22 13.72 2.51
N LYS A 106 7.04 13.48 1.94
CA LYS A 106 6.00 12.72 2.62
C LYS A 106 6.32 11.25 2.62
N THR A 107 5.94 10.58 3.70
CA THR A 107 5.91 9.13 3.74
C THR A 107 4.85 8.59 2.78
N LEU A 108 4.97 7.31 2.41
CA LEU A 108 3.97 6.63 1.59
C LEU A 108 2.60 6.59 2.31
N ALA A 109 2.59 6.41 3.63
CA ALA A 109 1.38 6.51 4.45
C ALA A 109 0.73 7.90 4.38
N GLU A 110 1.50 8.98 4.54
CA GLU A 110 1.02 10.37 4.43
C GLU A 110 0.57 10.75 3.01
N SER A 111 1.05 10.00 2.01
CA SER A 111 0.64 10.09 0.60
C SER A 111 -0.64 9.27 0.30
N GLY A 112 -1.22 8.65 1.33
CA GLY A 112 -2.50 7.94 1.27
C GLY A 112 -2.39 6.48 0.80
N PHE A 113 -1.20 5.89 0.81
CA PHE A 113 -1.00 4.46 0.60
C PHE A 113 -1.13 3.71 1.93
N THR A 114 -1.74 2.53 1.88
CA THR A 114 -2.07 1.71 3.05
C THR A 114 -2.02 0.23 2.67
N VAL A 115 -1.98 -0.65 3.66
CA VAL A 115 -2.09 -2.10 3.44
C VAL A 115 -3.38 -2.53 2.72
N ASN A 116 -4.40 -1.67 2.67
CA ASN A 116 -5.66 -2.00 2.02
C ASN A 116 -5.64 -1.73 0.51
N ASN A 117 -4.86 -0.75 0.06
CA ASN A 117 -4.81 -0.32 -1.34
C ASN A 117 -3.44 -0.56 -2.02
N ALA A 118 -2.45 -1.10 -1.30
CA ALA A 118 -1.12 -1.42 -1.82
C ALA A 118 -0.69 -2.84 -1.38
N LYS A 119 -1.42 -3.87 -1.82
CA LYS A 119 -1.20 -5.28 -1.43
C LYS A 119 -0.34 -6.01 -2.46
N ALA A 120 0.34 -7.08 -2.06
CA ALA A 120 1.16 -7.87 -2.99
C ALA A 120 0.39 -8.37 -4.22
N GLN A 121 -0.84 -8.85 -4.03
CA GLN A 121 -1.69 -9.36 -5.10
C GLN A 121 -2.40 -8.26 -5.92
N THR A 122 -2.48 -7.05 -5.36
CA THR A 122 -3.09 -5.86 -5.99
C THR A 122 -2.26 -4.64 -5.60
N PRO A 123 -1.09 -4.45 -6.24
CA PRO A 123 -0.19 -3.35 -5.93
C PRO A 123 -0.86 -2.00 -6.19
N ALA A 124 -0.42 -0.96 -5.48
CA ALA A 124 -0.87 0.39 -5.76
C ALA A 124 -0.19 0.92 -7.03
N MET A 125 -1.01 1.36 -7.99
CA MET A 125 -0.49 1.96 -9.22
C MET A 125 -0.01 3.40 -8.97
N VAL A 126 1.21 3.69 -9.41
CA VAL A 126 1.83 5.02 -9.39
C VAL A 126 2.33 5.32 -10.79
N ALA A 127 1.89 6.42 -11.39
CA ALA A 127 2.40 6.79 -12.70
C ALA A 127 3.69 7.62 -12.56
N LEU A 128 4.66 7.32 -13.41
CA LEU A 128 5.88 8.08 -13.57
C LEU A 128 5.73 9.04 -14.75
N MET A 129 5.79 10.34 -14.46
CA MET A 129 5.89 11.39 -15.46
C MET A 129 7.33 11.93 -15.51
N LEU A 130 7.77 12.33 -16.69
CA LEU A 130 8.98 13.12 -16.84
C LEU A 130 8.68 14.61 -16.58
N ARG A 131 9.65 15.33 -16.02
CA ARG A 131 9.51 16.77 -15.79
C ARG A 131 9.15 17.48 -17.11
N GLY A 132 8.06 18.23 -17.08
CA GLY A 132 7.54 18.98 -18.24
C GLY A 132 6.36 18.30 -18.92
N GLU A 133 6.06 17.05 -18.60
CA GLU A 133 4.82 16.39 -19.04
C GLU A 133 3.61 16.96 -18.29
N SER A 134 2.49 17.12 -19.00
CA SER A 134 1.23 17.64 -18.42
C SER A 134 0.36 16.55 -17.82
N THR A 135 0.48 15.32 -18.32
CA THR A 135 -0.35 14.17 -17.94
C THR A 135 0.48 12.88 -18.00
N PRO A 136 0.13 11.87 -17.19
CA PRO A 136 0.69 10.52 -17.33
C PRO A 136 0.52 9.96 -18.74
N ILE A 137 1.55 9.28 -19.24
CA ILE A 137 1.53 8.53 -20.50
C ILE A 137 1.65 7.05 -20.12
N ILE A 138 0.58 6.29 -20.34
CA ILE A 138 0.49 4.86 -19.99
C ILE A 138 -0.20 4.16 -21.16
N ASP A 139 0.41 3.09 -21.67
CA ASP A 139 -0.17 2.29 -22.74
C ASP A 139 -1.14 1.27 -22.14
N GLU A 140 -2.31 1.10 -22.76
CA GLU A 140 -3.29 0.10 -22.32
C GLU A 140 -2.72 -1.32 -22.45
N LEU A 141 -3.02 -2.16 -21.46
CA LEU A 141 -2.77 -3.59 -21.54
C LEU A 141 -3.67 -4.23 -22.60
N SER A 142 -3.24 -5.39 -23.12
CA SER A 142 -4.04 -6.15 -24.07
C SER A 142 -5.38 -6.58 -23.47
N THR A 143 -6.45 -6.50 -24.25
CA THR A 143 -7.73 -7.12 -23.90
C THR A 143 -7.58 -8.65 -23.85
N PRO A 144 -8.06 -9.33 -22.80
CA PRO A 144 -8.03 -10.79 -22.75
C PRO A 144 -8.87 -11.40 -23.89
N PRO A 145 -8.52 -12.60 -24.38
CA PRO A 145 -9.31 -13.29 -25.39
C PRO A 145 -10.71 -13.65 -24.87
N PRO A 146 -11.70 -13.88 -25.76
CA PRO A 146 -13.02 -14.31 -25.34
C PRO A 146 -12.96 -15.63 -24.56
N VAL A 147 -13.80 -15.72 -23.52
CA VAL A 147 -13.90 -16.93 -22.69
C VAL A 147 -14.40 -18.10 -23.55
N PRO A 148 -13.71 -19.25 -23.60
CA PRO A 148 -14.16 -20.42 -24.35
C PRO A 148 -15.53 -20.94 -23.88
N ASP A 149 -16.31 -21.55 -24.77
CA ASP A 149 -17.65 -22.06 -24.45
C ASP A 149 -17.63 -23.05 -23.27
N ALA A 150 -16.62 -23.92 -23.19
CA ALA A 150 -16.46 -24.88 -22.08
C ALA A 150 -16.23 -24.23 -20.70
N MET A 151 -15.82 -22.95 -20.66
CA MET A 151 -15.62 -22.18 -19.44
C MET A 151 -16.76 -21.20 -19.17
N ARG A 152 -17.76 -21.11 -20.06
CA ARG A 152 -18.91 -20.23 -19.88
C ARG A 152 -19.87 -20.90 -18.91
N ASN A 153 -20.19 -20.24 -17.80
CA ASN A 153 -21.31 -20.69 -16.97
C ASN A 153 -22.59 -20.57 -17.80
N GLU A 154 -23.14 -21.71 -18.20
CA GLU A 154 -24.46 -21.75 -18.82
C GLU A 154 -25.47 -21.21 -17.79
N ALA A 155 -26.16 -20.13 -18.14
CA ALA A 155 -27.32 -19.73 -17.36
C ALA A 155 -28.33 -20.89 -17.50
N HIS A 156 -28.47 -21.71 -16.47
CA HIS A 156 -29.62 -22.60 -16.33
C HIS A 156 -30.86 -21.71 -16.23
N SER A 157 -31.43 -21.36 -17.38
CA SER A 157 -32.80 -20.87 -17.47
C SER A 157 -33.68 -22.03 -17.02
N GLN A 158 -34.12 -22.00 -15.76
CA GLN A 158 -35.23 -22.83 -15.33
C GLN A 158 -36.51 -22.25 -15.95
N GLU A 159 -37.09 -23.02 -16.85
CA GLU A 159 -38.44 -22.83 -17.41
C GLU A 159 -39.53 -23.13 -16.37
#